data_AF-A0A955CCJ1-F1
#
_entry.id   AF-A0A955CCJ1-F1
#
_cell.length_a   1.000
_cell.length_b   1.000
_cell.length_c   1.000
_cell.angle_alpha   90.00
_cell.angle_beta   90.00
_cell.angle_gamma   90.00
#
_symmetry.space_group_name_H-M   'P 1'
#
loop_
_entity.id
_entity.type
_entity.pdbx_description
1 polymer ?
#
loop_
_entity_poly.entity_id
_entity_poly.type
_entity_poly.pdbx_seq_one_letter_code
_entity_poly.pdbx_strand_id
1 'polypeptide(L)'
;MMRRSLNRRSRRGVLALLALGCLAIVFPLVMSTVYAALRDARQMRRHENLEQTCRLLEGGALRAVAQLQAAAQDDSLPPYRGEVWDLASDQIAFKEAGQVVIQVSNLSATKPQVVTIVAKYPKRPGEIVAQTVQRTRTFTWNRVSPSNEE
;
A
#
# COMPACT_ATOMS: atom_id res chain seq x y z
N MET A 1 42.90 70.64 -7.13
CA MET A 1 42.89 69.17 -7.32
C MET A 1 41.56 68.60 -6.83
N MET A 2 40.66 68.25 -7.77
CA MET A 2 39.31 67.74 -7.48
C MET A 2 39.36 66.29 -6.99
N ARG A 3 38.93 66.05 -5.74
CA ARG A 3 38.66 64.71 -5.21
C ARG A 3 37.33 64.21 -5.79
N ARG A 4 37.40 63.26 -6.73
CA ARG A 4 36.23 62.59 -7.33
C ARG A 4 35.41 61.87 -6.26
N SER A 5 34.22 62.38 -5.96
CA SER A 5 33.19 61.77 -5.11
C SER A 5 32.37 60.73 -5.88
N LEU A 6 33.03 59.74 -6.48
CA LEU A 6 32.37 58.60 -7.13
C LEU A 6 32.51 57.36 -6.25
N ASN A 7 31.80 57.22 -5.12
CA ASN A 7 31.89 55.94 -4.39
C ASN A 7 30.79 55.54 -3.39
N ARG A 8 29.64 56.24 -3.31
CA ARG A 8 28.53 55.78 -2.44
C ARG A 8 27.45 54.97 -3.16
N ARG A 9 27.25 55.18 -4.48
CA ARG A 9 26.29 54.39 -5.29
C ARG A 9 26.81 53.00 -5.69
N SER A 10 28.11 52.85 -6.00
CA SER A 10 28.67 51.54 -6.40
C SER A 10 28.70 50.52 -5.24
N ARG A 11 28.97 50.96 -4.00
CA ARG A 11 29.01 50.08 -2.82
C ARG A 11 27.66 49.42 -2.50
N ARG A 12 26.55 50.12 -2.76
CA ARG A 12 25.19 49.57 -2.56
C ARG A 12 24.87 48.48 -3.60
N GLY A 13 25.35 48.63 -4.84
CA GLY A 13 25.20 47.62 -5.89
C GLY A 13 25.98 46.34 -5.60
N VAL A 14 27.22 46.46 -5.11
CA VAL A 14 28.05 45.29 -4.77
C VAL A 14 27.43 44.47 -3.62
N LEU A 15 26.88 45.13 -2.59
CA LEU A 15 26.17 44.45 -1.50
C LEU A 15 24.93 43.69 -2.00
N ALA A 16 24.16 44.27 -2.92
CA ALA A 16 23.00 43.61 -3.51
C ALA A 16 23.42 42.37 -4.35
N LEU A 17 24.52 42.46 -5.10
CA LEU A 17 25.04 41.32 -5.87
C LEU A 17 25.54 40.19 -4.97
N LEU A 18 26.21 40.50 -3.86
CA LEU A 18 26.62 39.49 -2.87
C LEU A 18 25.41 38.81 -2.23
N ALA A 19 24.39 39.58 -1.85
CA ALA A 19 23.16 39.03 -1.28
C ALA A 19 22.42 38.15 -2.29
N LEU A 20 22.30 38.58 -3.55
CA LEU A 20 21.69 37.80 -4.62
C LEU A 20 22.48 36.51 -4.90
N GLY A 21 23.81 36.57 -4.91
CA GLY A 21 24.66 35.39 -5.07
C GLY A 21 24.47 34.38 -3.93
N CYS A 22 24.43 34.86 -2.68
CA CYS A 22 24.15 34.00 -1.53
C CYS A 22 22.75 33.37 -1.62
N LEU A 23 21.73 34.17 -1.97
CA LEU A 23 20.37 33.68 -2.13
C LEU A 23 20.25 32.66 -3.27
N ALA A 24 20.96 32.87 -4.39
CA ALA A 24 20.99 31.96 -5.52
C ALA A 24 21.59 30.59 -5.16
N ILE A 25 22.45 30.52 -4.14
CA ILE A 25 23.01 29.26 -3.63
C ILE A 25 22.10 28.63 -2.58
N VAL A 26 21.52 29.42 -1.67
CA VAL A 26 20.66 28.90 -0.58
C VAL A 26 19.33 28.38 -1.12
N PHE A 27 18.73 29.07 -2.09
CA PHE A 27 17.42 28.70 -2.63
C PHE A 27 17.36 27.28 -3.22
N PRO A 28 18.28 26.83 -4.10
CA PRO A 28 18.25 25.47 -4.62
C PRO A 28 18.50 24.43 -3.52
N LEU A 29 19.31 24.73 -2.51
CA LEU A 29 19.50 23.83 -1.36
C LEU A 29 18.19 23.62 -0.61
N VAL A 30 17.46 24.69 -0.28
CA VAL A 30 16.15 24.60 0.37
C VAL A 30 15.13 23.89 -0.52
N MET A 31 15.10 24.20 -1.83
CA MET A 31 14.17 23.54 -2.74
C MET A 31 14.47 22.04 -2.89
N SER A 32 15.74 21.64 -2.91
CA SER A 32 16.13 20.23 -2.99
C SER A 32 15.67 19.43 -1.76
N THR A 33 15.76 20.00 -0.55
CA THR A 33 15.35 19.31 0.67
C THR A 33 13.83 19.18 0.74
N VAL A 34 13.10 20.22 0.33
CA VAL A 34 11.63 20.16 0.22
C VAL A 34 11.21 19.08 -0.79
N TYR A 35 11.87 19.04 -1.96
CA TYR A 35 11.57 18.03 -2.98
C TYR A 35 11.87 16.60 -2.48
N ALA A 36 12.99 16.40 -1.79
CA ALA A 36 13.33 15.13 -1.17
C ALA A 36 12.27 14.71 -0.13
N ALA A 37 11.89 15.60 0.78
CA ALA A 37 10.86 15.32 1.78
C ALA A 37 9.50 14.92 1.16
N LEU A 38 9.09 15.60 0.09
CA LEU A 38 7.86 15.24 -0.65
C LEU A 38 7.97 13.87 -1.33
N ARG A 39 9.14 13.55 -1.88
CA ARG A 39 9.40 12.24 -2.49
C ARG A 39 9.36 11.13 -1.43
N ASP A 40 10.02 11.34 -0.30
CA ASP A 40 10.08 10.38 0.80
C ASP A 40 8.69 10.15 1.39
N ALA A 41 7.91 11.22 1.60
CA ALA A 41 6.53 11.09 2.06
C ALA A 41 5.66 10.25 1.11
N ARG A 42 5.86 10.39 -0.21
CA ARG A 42 5.15 9.56 -1.20
C ARG A 42 5.62 8.11 -1.19
N GLN A 43 6.92 7.87 -1.00
CA GLN A 43 7.47 6.52 -0.88
C GLN A 43 6.97 5.83 0.38
N MET A 44 6.94 6.52 1.51
CA MET A 44 6.44 6.01 2.78
C MET A 44 4.97 5.59 2.65
N ARG A 45 4.11 6.44 2.06
CA ARG A 45 2.70 6.08 1.82
C ARG A 45 2.54 4.83 0.95
N ARG A 46 3.35 4.68 -0.10
CA ARG A 46 3.33 3.47 -0.93
C ARG A 46 3.76 2.23 -0.16
N HIS A 47 4.75 2.37 0.70
CA HIS A 47 5.23 1.30 1.55
C HIS A 47 4.16 0.88 2.57
N GLU A 48 3.55 1.84 3.27
CA GLU A 48 2.42 1.61 4.18
C GLU A 48 1.26 0.88 3.47
N ASN A 49 0.86 1.34 2.29
CA ASN A 49 -0.22 0.71 1.52
C ASN A 49 0.13 -0.72 1.12
N LEU A 50 1.40 -0.98 0.75
CA LEU A 50 1.87 -2.33 0.42
C LEU A 50 1.82 -3.24 1.64
N GLU A 51 2.32 -2.80 2.80
CA GLU A 51 2.26 -3.57 4.03
C GLU A 51 0.83 -3.90 4.44
N GLN A 52 -0.07 -2.91 4.37
CA GLN A 52 -1.49 -3.10 4.67
C GLN A 52 -2.13 -4.10 3.71
N THR A 53 -1.80 -4.05 2.41
CA THR A 53 -2.24 -5.03 1.43
C THR A 53 -1.74 -6.43 1.75
N CYS A 54 -0.48 -6.58 2.19
CA CYS A 54 0.07 -7.87 2.59
C CYS A 54 -0.65 -8.44 3.82
N ARG A 55 -0.93 -7.61 4.84
CA ARG A 55 -1.70 -8.03 6.03
C ARG A 55 -3.12 -8.45 5.67
N LEU A 56 -3.79 -7.73 4.76
CA LEU A 56 -5.10 -8.12 4.24
C LEU A 56 -5.04 -9.48 3.53
N LEU A 57 -3.99 -9.71 2.75
CA LEU A 57 -3.79 -10.96 2.03
C LEU A 57 -3.54 -12.15 2.97
N GLU A 58 -2.79 -11.95 4.06
CA GLU A 58 -2.60 -12.93 5.12
C GLU A 58 -3.91 -13.22 5.87
N GLY A 59 -4.65 -12.19 6.28
CA GLY A 59 -5.97 -12.33 6.91
C GLY A 59 -6.96 -13.06 5.98
N GLY A 60 -6.93 -12.76 4.68
CA GLY A 60 -7.68 -13.48 3.66
C GLY A 60 -7.31 -14.95 3.57
N ALA A 61 -6.02 -15.28 3.67
CA ALA A 61 -5.55 -16.67 3.64
C ALA A 61 -6.03 -17.47 4.85
N LEU A 62 -5.92 -16.88 6.05
CA LEU A 62 -6.44 -17.50 7.27
C LEU A 62 -7.95 -17.71 7.19
N ARG A 63 -8.69 -16.71 6.72
CA ARG A 63 -10.14 -16.80 6.53
C ARG A 63 -10.52 -17.88 5.51
N ALA A 64 -9.84 -17.95 4.38
CA ALA A 64 -10.08 -18.98 3.37
C ALA A 64 -9.87 -20.39 3.94
N VAL A 65 -8.79 -20.61 4.70
CA VAL A 65 -8.51 -21.90 5.34
C VAL A 65 -9.60 -22.24 6.35
N ALA A 66 -10.02 -21.29 7.19
CA ALA A 66 -11.07 -21.53 8.19
C ALA A 66 -12.41 -21.91 7.54
N GLN A 67 -12.81 -21.24 6.47
CA GLN A 67 -14.04 -21.55 5.73
C GLN A 67 -13.96 -22.93 5.04
N LEU A 68 -12.80 -23.25 4.46
CA LEU A 68 -12.57 -24.55 3.84
C LEU A 68 -12.60 -25.68 4.86
N GLN A 69 -12.03 -25.48 6.05
CA GLN A 69 -12.08 -26.45 7.15
C GLN A 69 -13.51 -26.64 7.66
N ALA A 70 -14.26 -25.56 7.88
CA ALA A 70 -15.65 -25.62 8.33
C ALA A 70 -16.53 -26.38 7.32
N ALA A 71 -16.41 -26.08 6.03
CA ALA A 71 -17.13 -26.78 4.96
C ALA A 71 -16.66 -28.24 4.79
N ALA A 72 -15.45 -28.57 5.24
CA ALA A 72 -14.91 -29.92 5.21
C ALA A 72 -15.27 -30.76 6.43
N GLN A 73 -15.79 -30.16 7.50
CA GLN A 73 -16.17 -30.89 8.71
C GLN A 73 -17.66 -31.26 8.71
N ASP A 74 -18.48 -30.48 8.00
CA ASP A 74 -19.92 -30.67 7.91
C ASP A 74 -20.34 -30.91 6.45
N ASP A 75 -20.55 -32.18 6.09
CA ASP A 75 -20.97 -32.57 4.73
C ASP A 75 -22.41 -32.12 4.40
N SER A 76 -23.16 -31.58 5.36
CA SER A 76 -24.47 -30.97 5.10
C SER A 76 -24.36 -29.55 4.51
N LEU A 77 -23.20 -28.89 4.67
CA LEU A 77 -22.96 -27.55 4.15
C LEU A 77 -22.52 -27.61 2.66
N PRO A 78 -22.98 -26.65 1.84
CA PRO A 78 -22.51 -26.55 0.46
C PRO A 78 -21.02 -26.23 0.40
N PRO A 79 -20.29 -26.72 -0.63
CA PRO A 79 -18.86 -26.51 -0.74
C PRO A 79 -18.53 -25.02 -0.88
N TYR A 80 -17.58 -24.54 -0.09
CA TYR A 80 -17.12 -23.16 -0.13
C TYR A 80 -16.44 -22.84 -1.46
N ARG A 81 -16.93 -21.81 -2.16
CA ARG A 81 -16.45 -21.39 -3.50
C ARG A 81 -15.60 -20.12 -3.49
N GLY A 82 -15.48 -19.48 -2.33
CA GLY A 82 -14.91 -18.14 -2.20
C GLY A 82 -15.93 -17.10 -1.77
N GLU A 83 -15.45 -15.90 -1.52
CA GLU A 83 -16.25 -14.77 -1.04
C GLU A 83 -15.54 -13.45 -1.38
N VAL A 84 -16.30 -12.35 -1.33
CA VAL A 84 -15.74 -11.00 -1.31
C VAL A 84 -15.88 -10.46 0.09
N TRP A 85 -14.76 -10.13 0.71
CA TRP A 85 -14.70 -9.55 2.03
C TRP A 85 -14.31 -8.07 1.93
N ASP A 86 -15.31 -7.22 2.11
CA ASP A 86 -15.13 -5.78 2.18
C ASP A 86 -14.92 -5.36 3.64
N LEU A 87 -13.79 -4.70 3.89
CA LEU A 87 -13.37 -4.27 5.22
C LEU A 87 -13.45 -2.75 5.28
N ALA A 88 -14.42 -2.25 6.03
CA ALA A 88 -14.53 -0.81 6.28
C ALA A 88 -13.41 -0.33 7.22
N SER A 89 -13.04 0.94 7.13
CA SER A 89 -11.91 1.52 7.89
C SER A 89 -12.12 1.51 9.41
N ASP A 90 -13.36 1.40 9.87
CA ASP A 90 -13.72 1.26 11.29
C ASP A 90 -13.58 -0.18 11.81
N GLN A 91 -13.53 -1.17 10.91
CA GLN A 91 -13.41 -2.59 11.26
C GLN A 91 -11.95 -3.07 11.31
N ILE A 92 -11.02 -2.25 10.82
CA ILE A 92 -9.60 -2.57 10.73
C ILE A 92 -8.79 -1.41 11.29
N ALA A 93 -7.61 -1.68 11.83
CA ALA A 93 -6.73 -0.63 12.35
C ALA A 93 -6.06 0.23 11.24
N PHE A 94 -6.61 0.24 10.03
CA PHE A 94 -6.07 0.97 8.88
C PHE A 94 -6.81 2.29 8.67
N LYS A 95 -6.17 3.20 7.91
CA LYS A 95 -6.73 4.53 7.68
C LYS A 95 -7.88 4.51 6.68
N GLU A 96 -7.90 3.54 5.76
CA GLU A 96 -8.85 3.46 4.67
C GLU A 96 -9.46 2.05 4.58
N ALA A 97 -10.54 1.91 3.81
CA ALA A 97 -11.16 0.60 3.61
C ALA A 97 -10.30 -0.30 2.71
N GLY A 98 -10.45 -1.61 2.88
CA GLY A 98 -9.78 -2.64 2.10
C GLY A 98 -10.78 -3.62 1.49
N GLN A 99 -10.34 -4.38 0.49
CA GLN A 99 -11.12 -5.48 -0.06
C GLN A 99 -10.23 -6.71 -0.26
N VAL A 100 -10.77 -7.86 0.11
CA VAL A 100 -10.17 -9.17 -0.17
C VAL A 100 -11.17 -9.99 -0.96
N VAL A 101 -10.75 -10.50 -2.11
CA VAL A 101 -11.53 -11.43 -2.93
C VAL A 101 -10.88 -12.80 -2.83
N ILE A 102 -11.64 -13.78 -2.36
CA ILE A 102 -11.22 -15.17 -2.24
C ILE A 102 -11.98 -15.94 -3.31
N GLN A 103 -11.26 -16.73 -4.10
CA GLN A 103 -11.82 -17.61 -5.12
C GLN A 103 -11.24 -19.02 -4.93
N VAL A 104 -12.11 -20.00 -4.83
CA VAL A 104 -11.71 -21.41 -4.75
C VAL A 104 -12.04 -22.06 -6.08
N SER A 105 -11.03 -22.65 -6.69
CA SER A 105 -11.14 -23.41 -7.94
C SER A 105 -10.84 -24.89 -7.67
N ASN A 106 -11.37 -25.77 -8.52
CA ASN A 106 -11.37 -27.22 -8.34
C ASN A 106 -12.13 -27.69 -7.09
N LEU A 107 -13.46 -27.70 -7.16
CA LEU A 107 -14.35 -28.18 -6.09
C LEU A 107 -14.50 -29.72 -6.05
N SER A 108 -13.68 -30.45 -6.80
CA SER A 108 -13.76 -31.91 -6.84
C SER A 108 -13.04 -32.51 -5.63
N ALA A 109 -13.65 -33.51 -4.99
CA ALA A 109 -13.08 -34.20 -3.83
C ALA A 109 -11.74 -34.90 -4.14
N THR A 110 -11.46 -35.19 -5.41
CA THR A 110 -10.29 -35.97 -5.83
C THR A 110 -9.08 -35.11 -6.19
N LYS A 111 -9.24 -33.78 -6.30
CA LYS A 111 -8.15 -32.87 -6.68
C LYS A 111 -7.91 -31.84 -5.59
N PRO A 112 -6.65 -31.40 -5.39
CA PRO A 112 -6.37 -30.31 -4.46
C PRO A 112 -7.10 -29.05 -4.93
N GLN A 113 -7.76 -28.38 -4.00
CA GLN A 113 -8.45 -27.14 -4.27
C GLN A 113 -7.41 -26.03 -4.42
N VAL A 114 -7.57 -25.17 -5.42
CA VAL A 114 -6.67 -24.05 -5.66
C VAL A 114 -7.36 -22.78 -5.18
N VAL A 115 -6.82 -22.16 -4.15
CA VAL A 115 -7.34 -20.94 -3.52
C VAL A 115 -6.56 -19.75 -4.05
N THR A 116 -7.25 -18.80 -4.67
CA THR A 116 -6.69 -17.53 -5.13
C THR A 116 -7.27 -16.39 -4.31
N ILE A 117 -6.39 -15.56 -3.77
CA ILE A 117 -6.73 -14.46 -2.89
C ILE A 117 -6.18 -13.18 -3.48
N VAL A 118 -7.05 -12.20 -3.70
CA VAL A 118 -6.69 -10.89 -4.22
C VAL A 118 -7.02 -9.85 -3.16
N ALA A 119 -6.01 -9.21 -2.61
CA ALA A 119 -6.16 -8.08 -1.69
C ALA A 119 -5.95 -6.76 -2.44
N LYS A 120 -6.80 -5.78 -2.14
CA LYS A 120 -6.76 -4.41 -2.68
C LYS A 120 -6.82 -3.40 -1.55
N TYR A 121 -5.87 -2.47 -1.54
CA TYR A 121 -5.85 -1.36 -0.60
C TYR A 121 -5.09 -0.14 -1.16
N PRO A 122 -5.56 1.09 -0.93
CA PRO A 122 -6.85 1.43 -0.33
C PRO A 122 -8.01 1.28 -1.33
N LYS A 123 -9.21 1.04 -0.80
CA LYS A 123 -10.48 1.06 -1.53
C LYS A 123 -11.31 2.25 -1.06
N ARG A 124 -11.74 3.11 -1.99
CA ARG A 124 -12.71 4.17 -1.72
C ARG A 124 -13.95 3.95 -2.59
N PRO A 125 -15.18 4.09 -2.04
CA PRO A 125 -16.39 3.96 -2.84
C PRO A 125 -16.42 5.03 -3.94
N GLY A 126 -16.57 4.61 -5.20
CA GLY A 126 -16.77 5.52 -6.33
C GLY A 126 -15.52 6.29 -6.80
N GLU A 127 -14.35 6.06 -6.22
CA GLU A 127 -13.11 6.77 -6.58
C GLU A 127 -12.03 5.81 -7.09
N ILE A 128 -11.50 6.07 -8.28
CA ILE A 128 -10.30 5.40 -8.78
C ILE A 128 -9.11 6.03 -8.05
N VAL A 129 -8.68 5.41 -6.95
CA VAL A 129 -7.51 5.90 -6.21
C VAL A 129 -6.25 5.58 -7.01
N ALA A 130 -5.53 6.61 -7.45
CA ALA A 130 -4.33 6.47 -8.29
C ALA A 130 -3.18 5.66 -7.65
N GLN A 131 -3.30 5.29 -6.37
CA GLN A 131 -2.29 4.54 -5.62
C GLN A 131 -2.84 3.28 -4.96
N THR A 132 -3.92 2.69 -5.48
CA THR A 132 -4.38 1.37 -5.03
C THR A 132 -3.30 0.32 -5.34
N VAL A 133 -2.86 -0.37 -4.29
CA VAL A 133 -2.00 -1.55 -4.39
C VAL A 133 -2.89 -2.78 -4.44
N GLN A 134 -2.61 -3.67 -5.38
CA GLN A 134 -3.24 -4.97 -5.47
C GLN A 134 -2.17 -6.06 -5.40
N ARG A 135 -2.41 -7.07 -4.56
CA ARG A 135 -1.58 -8.27 -4.49
C ARG A 135 -2.44 -9.52 -4.58
N THR A 136 -1.87 -10.54 -5.20
CA THR A 136 -2.51 -11.84 -5.37
C THR A 136 -1.62 -12.91 -4.75
N ARG A 137 -2.22 -13.85 -4.03
CA ARG A 137 -1.58 -15.07 -3.56
C ARG A 137 -2.44 -16.25 -3.94
N THR A 138 -1.80 -17.30 -4.43
CA THR A 138 -2.44 -18.56 -4.74
C THR A 138 -1.77 -19.66 -3.95
N PHE A 139 -2.55 -20.57 -3.40
CA PHE A 139 -2.03 -21.78 -2.76
C PHE A 139 -2.99 -22.95 -2.99
N THR A 140 -2.45 -24.15 -2.89
CA THR A 140 -3.23 -25.39 -2.93
C THR A 140 -3.64 -25.77 -1.52
N TRP A 141 -4.90 -26.14 -1.35
CA TRP A 141 -5.44 -26.71 -0.14
C TRP A 141 -5.82 -28.17 -0.42
N ASN A 142 -5.33 -29.08 0.42
CA ASN A 142 -5.69 -30.48 0.37
C ASN A 142 -6.53 -30.81 1.61
N ARG A 143 -7.69 -31.44 1.43
CA ARG A 143 -8.48 -31.98 2.54
C ARG A 143 -7.67 -33.14 3.10
N VAL A 144 -6.90 -32.90 4.15
CA VAL A 144 -6.27 -33.99 4.88
C VAL A 144 -7.42 -34.78 5.51
N SER A 145 -7.78 -35.93 4.93
CA SER A 145 -8.62 -36.89 5.62
C SER A 145 -7.98 -37.16 6.97
N PRO A 146 -8.71 -37.12 8.10
CA PRO A 146 -8.19 -37.67 9.34
C PRO A 146 -7.85 -39.14 9.04
N SER A 147 -6.57 -39.42 8.87
CA SER A 147 -6.07 -40.79 8.81
C SER A 147 -6.41 -41.41 10.15
N ASN A 148 -7.19 -42.50 10.10
CA ASN A 148 -7.47 -43.37 11.23
C ASN A 148 -6.17 -43.72 11.96
N GLU A 149 -5.87 -43.00 13.04
CA GLU A 149 -5.08 -43.51 14.15
C GLU A 149 -6.08 -43.89 15.23
N GLU A 150 -6.57 -45.13 15.14
CA GLU A 150 -6.73 -46.11 16.23
C GLU A 150 -7.27 -47.44 15.69
#